data_AF-A0A0T6AZ04-F1
#
_entry.id   AF-A0A0T6AZ04-F1
#
_cell.length_a   1.000
_cell.length_b   1.000
_cell.length_c   1.000
_cell.angle_alpha   90.00
_cell.angle_beta   90.00
_cell.angle_gamma   90.00
#
_symmetry.space_group_name_H-M   'P 1'
#
loop_
_entity.id
_entity.type
_entity.pdbx_description
1 polymer ?
#
loop_
_entity_poly.entity_id
_entity_poly.type
_entity_poly.pdbx_seq_one_letter_code
_entity_poly.pdbx_strand_id
1 'polypeptide(L)'
;DMWEVDKDKFIERYEQREPNAIQFDANIGRYTEVINNVQIQETITPVHFILVNSADLKKAITEHCLEWQSKLCDLLYKLTVNKIQHVYDYTRTNAIRIMTKPTNLREMQESVELFDRLRQEVSSEEEEFPSISERIGVLDKYRVFVPPQVLELEKHIPEEWEKYLVTLDEAEKMIGYAKVIVNKMKESMEQLPTADTAA
;
A
#
# COMPACT_ATOMS: atom_id res chain seq x y z
N ASP A 1 8.76 26.38 -16.25
CA ASP A 1 8.24 25.11 -15.70
C ASP A 1 8.69 24.69 -14.31
N MET A 2 9.96 24.78 -13.89
CA MET A 2 10.35 24.32 -12.54
C MET A 2 9.93 25.23 -11.37
N TRP A 3 9.62 26.51 -11.61
CA TRP A 3 9.54 27.53 -10.57
C TRP A 3 8.13 27.97 -10.16
N GLU A 4 7.15 27.80 -11.04
CA GLU A 4 5.78 28.30 -10.84
C GLU A 4 4.79 27.23 -10.37
N VAL A 5 5.28 26.01 -10.11
CA VAL A 5 4.45 24.93 -9.61
C VAL A 5 4.42 24.99 -8.09
N ASP A 6 3.23 25.21 -7.55
CA ASP A 6 2.93 24.96 -6.14
C ASP A 6 3.28 23.50 -5.82
N LYS A 7 4.36 23.30 -5.07
CA LYS A 7 4.95 21.98 -4.83
C LYS A 7 3.98 21.07 -4.08
N ASP A 8 3.22 21.62 -3.14
CA ASP A 8 2.30 20.85 -2.32
C ASP A 8 1.12 20.36 -3.16
N LYS A 9 0.51 21.24 -3.96
CA LYS A 9 -0.55 20.83 -4.91
C LYS A 9 -0.06 19.82 -5.94
N PHE A 10 1.20 19.92 -6.36
CA PHE A 10 1.77 18.92 -7.25
C PHE A 10 1.88 17.56 -6.56
N ILE A 11 2.41 17.53 -5.33
CA ILE A 11 2.58 16.30 -4.55
C ILE A 11 1.22 15.64 -4.29
N GLU A 12 0.18 16.41 -3.95
CA GLU A 12 -1.20 15.88 -3.79
C GLU A 12 -1.72 15.24 -5.08
N ARG A 13 -1.57 15.91 -6.23
CA ARG A 13 -1.99 15.35 -7.53
C ARG A 13 -1.14 14.16 -7.95
N TYR A 14 0.12 14.15 -7.56
CA TYR A 14 1.03 13.06 -7.86
C TYR A 14 0.66 11.83 -7.02
N GLU A 15 0.34 12.01 -5.73
CA GLU A 15 -0.19 10.95 -4.85
C GLU A 15 -1.46 10.30 -5.42
N GLN A 16 -2.41 11.11 -5.91
CA GLN A 16 -3.68 10.63 -6.49
C GLN A 16 -3.51 9.77 -7.76
N ARG A 17 -2.34 9.81 -8.42
CA ARG A 17 -2.05 9.01 -9.61
C ARG A 17 -1.47 7.64 -9.30
N GLU A 18 -1.31 7.33 -8.01
CA GLU A 18 -0.74 6.07 -7.51
C GLU A 18 0.59 5.69 -8.19
N PRO A 19 1.62 6.55 -8.08
CA PRO A 19 2.87 6.34 -8.77
C PRO A 19 3.62 5.09 -8.26
N ASN A 20 4.24 4.38 -9.21
CA ASN A 20 5.08 3.23 -8.91
C ASN A 20 6.52 3.63 -8.57
N ALA A 21 7.31 2.67 -8.07
CA ALA A 21 8.70 2.90 -7.66
C ALA A 21 9.57 3.47 -8.80
N ILE A 22 9.38 2.98 -10.04
CA ILE A 22 10.12 3.44 -11.23
C ILE A 22 9.83 4.92 -11.52
N GLN A 23 8.57 5.35 -11.40
CA GLN A 23 8.19 6.74 -11.60
C GLN A 23 8.79 7.65 -10.52
N PHE A 24 8.81 7.21 -9.26
CA PHE A 24 9.51 7.94 -8.21
C PHE A 24 11.01 8.06 -8.52
N ASP A 25 11.67 6.96 -8.86
CA ASP A 25 13.10 6.94 -9.18
C ASP A 25 13.45 7.88 -10.34
N ALA A 26 12.68 7.84 -11.42
CA ALA A 26 12.86 8.72 -12.56
C ALA A 26 12.68 10.21 -12.20
N ASN A 27 11.64 10.54 -11.42
CA ASN A 27 11.35 11.92 -11.04
C ASN A 27 12.39 12.49 -10.07
N ILE A 28 12.83 11.72 -9.07
CA ILE A 28 13.88 12.13 -8.13
C ILE A 28 15.22 12.26 -8.89
N GLY A 29 15.53 11.29 -9.75
CA GLY A 29 16.73 11.26 -10.58
C GLY A 29 16.85 12.47 -11.51
N ARG A 30 15.73 12.95 -12.08
CA ARG A 30 15.71 14.16 -12.89
C ARG A 30 16.22 15.39 -12.13
N TYR A 31 15.85 15.54 -10.85
CA TYR A 31 16.37 16.64 -10.03
C TYR A 31 17.85 16.44 -9.68
N THR A 32 18.32 15.20 -9.51
CA THR A 32 19.75 14.91 -9.33
C THR A 32 20.55 15.34 -10.55
N GLU A 33 20.05 15.06 -11.75
CA GLU A 33 20.68 15.48 -13.01
C GLU A 33 20.79 17.00 -13.11
N VAL A 34 19.72 17.73 -12.79
CA VAL A 34 19.74 19.21 -12.77
C VAL A 34 20.78 19.73 -11.78
N ILE A 35 20.84 19.18 -10.56
CA ILE A 35 21.85 19.57 -9.56
C ILE A 35 23.26 19.34 -10.13
N ASN A 36 23.53 18.16 -10.68
CA ASN A 36 24.85 17.84 -11.24
C ASN A 36 25.24 18.80 -12.38
N ASN A 37 24.31 19.09 -13.28
CA ASN A 37 24.52 20.01 -14.39
C ASN A 37 24.83 21.43 -13.91
N VAL A 38 24.14 21.91 -12.86
CA VAL A 38 24.39 23.21 -12.24
C VAL A 38 25.76 23.23 -11.56
N GLN A 39 26.12 22.18 -10.82
CA GLN A 39 27.39 22.12 -10.10
C GLN A 39 28.60 22.19 -11.03
N ILE A 40 28.54 21.54 -12.20
CA ILE A 40 29.60 21.53 -13.21
C ILE A 40 29.83 22.91 -13.85
N GLN A 41 28.83 23.79 -13.91
CA GLN A 41 29.00 25.13 -14.50
C GLN A 41 30.01 25.97 -13.70
N GLU A 42 30.74 26.84 -14.38
CA GLU A 42 31.64 27.79 -13.72
C GLU A 42 30.86 28.74 -12.80
N THR A 43 31.40 29.00 -11.61
CA THR A 43 30.78 29.91 -10.65
C THR A 43 31.03 31.37 -11.02
N ILE A 44 32.19 31.68 -11.60
CA ILE A 44 32.55 33.02 -12.07
C ILE A 44 32.88 32.90 -13.54
N THR A 45 32.11 33.55 -14.40
CA THR A 45 32.30 33.49 -15.85
C THR A 45 32.64 34.88 -16.39
N PRO A 46 33.72 35.03 -17.17
CA PRO A 46 34.04 36.28 -17.85
C PRO A 46 33.12 36.46 -19.07
N VAL A 47 32.43 37.59 -19.13
CA VAL A 47 31.60 38.01 -20.26
C VAL A 47 32.11 39.36 -20.74
N HIS A 48 32.87 39.34 -21.85
CA HIS A 48 33.63 40.48 -22.37
C HIS A 48 34.55 41.09 -21.30
N PHE A 49 34.15 42.21 -20.71
CA PHE A 49 34.91 42.97 -19.72
C PHE A 49 34.29 42.88 -18.31
N ILE A 50 33.25 42.06 -18.11
CA ILE A 50 32.52 41.88 -16.85
C ILE A 50 32.75 40.46 -16.34
N LEU A 51 32.86 40.29 -15.02
CA LEU A 51 32.79 39.00 -14.36
C LEU A 51 31.39 38.80 -13.80
N VAL A 52 30.71 37.75 -14.23
CA VAL A 52 29.41 37.35 -13.69
C VAL A 52 29.64 36.29 -12.62
N ASN A 53 29.18 36.56 -11.39
CA ASN A 53 29.18 35.59 -10.30
C ASN A 53 27.81 34.93 -10.20
N SER A 54 27.75 33.64 -10.50
CA SER A 54 26.55 32.82 -10.49
C SER A 54 26.38 32.00 -9.21
N ALA A 55 27.19 32.23 -8.17
CA ALA A 55 27.15 31.45 -6.92
C ALA A 55 25.74 31.38 -6.31
N ASP A 56 25.09 32.53 -6.14
CA ASP A 56 23.76 32.61 -5.53
C ASP A 56 22.69 31.92 -6.38
N LEU A 57 22.79 32.03 -7.71
CA LEU A 57 21.90 31.34 -8.64
C LEU A 57 22.08 29.82 -8.58
N LYS A 58 23.34 29.34 -8.59
CA LYS A 58 23.65 27.91 -8.46
C LYS A 58 23.11 27.34 -7.14
N LYS A 59 23.27 28.10 -6.06
CA LYS A 59 22.74 27.74 -4.73
C LYS A 59 21.22 27.65 -4.76
N ALA A 60 20.53 28.69 -5.25
CA ALA A 60 19.06 28.71 -5.31
C ALA A 60 18.48 27.56 -6.14
N ILE A 61 19.08 27.22 -7.29
CA ILE A 61 18.62 26.08 -8.10
C ILE A 61 18.85 24.75 -7.35
N THR A 62 20.01 24.61 -6.71
CA THR A 62 20.35 23.38 -5.95
C THR A 62 19.36 23.18 -4.79
N GLU A 63 19.12 24.22 -3.99
CA GLU A 63 18.18 24.19 -2.87
C GLU A 63 16.76 23.83 -3.33
N HIS A 64 16.30 24.43 -4.43
CA HIS A 64 14.99 24.13 -4.99
C HIS A 64 14.86 22.68 -5.47
N CYS A 65 15.91 22.11 -6.08
CA CYS A 65 15.92 20.71 -6.48
C CYS A 65 15.92 19.77 -5.26
N LEU A 66 16.70 20.08 -4.22
CA LEU A 66 16.74 19.31 -2.99
C LEU A 66 15.37 19.31 -2.28
N GLU A 67 14.66 20.43 -2.30
CA GLU A 67 13.30 20.50 -1.75
C GLU A 67 12.33 19.57 -2.49
N TRP A 68 12.40 19.52 -3.83
CA TRP A 68 11.62 18.58 -4.62
C TRP A 68 11.96 17.13 -4.32
N GLN A 69 13.25 16.79 -4.20
CA GLN A 69 13.68 15.45 -3.83
C GLN A 69 13.16 15.05 -2.45
N SER A 70 13.29 15.95 -1.45
CA SER A 70 12.75 15.71 -0.11
C SER A 70 11.26 15.40 -0.16
N LYS A 71 10.45 16.25 -0.81
CA LYS A 71 9.01 16.05 -0.90
C LYS A 71 8.61 14.74 -1.58
N LEU A 72 9.32 14.34 -2.63
CA LEU A 72 9.09 13.08 -3.33
C LEU A 72 9.49 11.87 -2.46
N CYS A 73 10.62 11.94 -1.78
CA CYS A 73 11.08 10.92 -0.83
C CYS A 73 10.13 10.77 0.36
N ASP A 74 9.66 11.88 0.93
CA ASP A 74 8.72 11.90 2.05
C ASP A 74 7.37 11.28 1.65
N LEU A 75 6.87 11.61 0.44
CA LEU A 75 5.67 10.98 -0.10
C LEU A 75 5.87 9.48 -0.34
N LEU A 76 6.99 9.08 -0.95
CA LEU A 76 7.31 7.67 -1.18
C LEU A 76 7.36 6.88 0.14
N TYR A 77 8.00 7.46 1.17
CA TYR A 77 8.05 6.87 2.51
C TYR A 77 6.65 6.71 3.10
N LYS A 78 5.85 7.78 3.09
CA LYS A 78 4.45 7.77 3.58
C LYS A 78 3.63 6.67 2.90
N LEU A 79 3.68 6.59 1.56
CA LEU A 79 2.92 5.58 0.80
C LEU A 79 3.39 4.16 1.10
N THR A 80 4.69 3.96 1.28
CA THR A 80 5.25 2.65 1.61
C THR A 80 4.79 2.18 2.99
N VAL A 81 4.90 3.05 4.00
CA VAL A 81 4.42 2.75 5.37
C VAL A 81 2.92 2.47 5.39
N ASN A 82 2.12 3.28 4.69
CA ASN A 82 0.68 3.08 4.59
C ASN A 82 0.33 1.73 3.95
N LYS A 83 1.06 1.31 2.91
CA LYS A 83 0.82 0.02 2.26
C LYS A 83 1.22 -1.15 3.14
N ILE A 84 2.34 -1.08 3.85
CA ILE A 84 2.71 -2.08 4.87
C ILE A 84 1.61 -2.17 5.92
N GLN A 85 1.19 -1.05 6.50
CA GLN A 85 0.15 -1.01 7.52
C GLN A 85 -1.18 -1.59 7.00
N HIS A 86 -1.53 -1.30 5.74
CA HIS A 86 -2.71 -1.85 5.09
C HIS A 86 -2.69 -3.38 5.06
N VAL A 87 -1.56 -4.01 4.69
CA VAL A 87 -1.45 -5.47 4.67
C VAL A 87 -1.72 -6.06 6.05
N TYR A 88 -1.09 -5.53 7.10
CA TYR A 88 -1.28 -6.00 8.48
C TYR A 88 -2.71 -5.77 9.00
N ASP A 89 -3.32 -4.63 8.67
CA ASP A 89 -4.69 -4.33 9.08
C ASP A 89 -5.71 -5.18 8.32
N TYR A 90 -5.47 -5.42 7.03
CA TYR A 90 -6.28 -6.29 6.18
C TYR A 90 -6.28 -7.72 6.71
N THR A 91 -5.09 -8.32 6.92
CA THR A 91 -4.98 -9.70 7.42
C THR A 91 -5.62 -9.84 8.79
N ARG A 92 -5.31 -8.95 9.74
CA ARG A 92 -5.85 -8.99 11.10
C ARG A 92 -7.36 -8.81 11.14
N THR A 93 -7.89 -7.81 10.45
CA THR A 93 -9.33 -7.50 10.48
C THR A 93 -10.13 -8.61 9.82
N ASN A 94 -9.68 -9.11 8.68
CA ASN A 94 -10.38 -10.15 7.96
C ASN A 94 -10.26 -11.52 8.64
N ALA A 95 -9.12 -11.84 9.25
CA ALA A 95 -8.96 -13.05 10.07
C ALA A 95 -9.98 -13.08 11.22
N ILE A 96 -10.15 -11.98 11.95
CA ILE A 96 -11.12 -11.90 13.06
C ILE A 96 -12.56 -12.04 12.53
N ARG A 97 -12.88 -11.32 11.45
CA ARG A 97 -14.24 -11.33 10.88
C ARG A 97 -14.62 -12.70 10.34
N ILE A 98 -13.73 -13.37 9.61
CA ILE A 98 -14.04 -14.64 8.98
C ILE A 98 -14.12 -15.79 10.00
N MET A 99 -13.38 -15.69 11.11
CA MET A 99 -13.43 -16.66 12.20
C MET A 99 -14.59 -16.43 13.19
N THR A 100 -15.40 -15.39 12.98
CA THR A 100 -16.59 -15.16 13.81
C THR A 100 -17.66 -16.19 13.46
N LYS A 101 -18.03 -17.04 14.42
CA LYS A 101 -19.00 -18.11 14.22
C LYS A 101 -20.41 -17.53 13.99
N PRO A 102 -21.07 -17.80 12.85
CA PRO A 102 -22.43 -17.34 12.61
C PRO A 102 -23.42 -18.06 13.53
N THR A 103 -24.38 -17.29 14.06
CA THR A 103 -25.41 -17.78 15.01
C THR A 103 -26.78 -18.01 14.35
N ASN A 104 -27.00 -17.45 13.16
CA ASN A 104 -28.23 -17.57 12.41
C ASN A 104 -27.98 -17.72 10.89
N LEU A 105 -29.03 -18.03 10.14
CA LEU A 105 -28.95 -18.29 8.70
C LEU A 105 -28.45 -17.08 7.89
N ARG A 106 -28.77 -15.86 8.33
CA ARG A 106 -28.35 -14.63 7.66
C ARG A 106 -26.84 -14.42 7.84
N GLU A 107 -26.36 -14.47 9.08
CA GLU A 107 -24.92 -14.39 9.39
C GLU A 107 -24.13 -15.48 8.66
N MET A 108 -24.70 -16.69 8.52
CA MET A 108 -24.07 -17.76 7.74
C MET A 108 -23.85 -17.36 6.29
N GLN A 109 -24.88 -16.80 5.65
CA GLN A 109 -24.80 -16.35 4.26
C GLN A 109 -23.76 -15.24 4.12
N GLU A 110 -23.76 -14.27 5.03
CA GLU A 110 -22.77 -13.19 5.06
C GLU A 110 -21.33 -13.71 5.24
N SER A 111 -21.12 -14.72 6.08
CA SER A 111 -19.80 -15.38 6.25
C SER A 111 -19.33 -16.08 4.98
N VAL A 112 -20.24 -16.71 4.22
CA VAL A 112 -19.92 -17.36 2.94
C VAL A 112 -19.54 -16.33 1.88
N GLU A 113 -20.35 -15.28 1.75
CA GLU A 113 -20.08 -14.19 0.81
C GLU A 113 -18.77 -13.46 1.15
N LEU A 114 -18.48 -13.30 2.45
CA LEU A 114 -17.19 -12.77 2.91
C LEU A 114 -16.04 -13.70 2.52
N PHE A 115 -16.15 -15.01 2.78
CA PHE A 115 -15.11 -15.98 2.43
C PHE A 115 -14.79 -15.95 0.92
N ASP A 116 -15.83 -16.05 0.08
CA ASP A 116 -15.68 -16.09 -1.37
C ASP A 116 -14.99 -14.83 -1.89
N ARG A 117 -15.34 -13.66 -1.34
CA ARG A 117 -14.68 -12.39 -1.67
C ARG A 117 -13.21 -12.40 -1.24
N LEU A 118 -12.92 -12.75 0.02
CA LEU A 118 -11.55 -12.76 0.54
C LEU A 118 -10.66 -13.70 -0.26
N ARG A 119 -11.17 -14.86 -0.70
CA ARG A 119 -10.44 -15.79 -1.57
C ARG A 119 -10.14 -15.21 -2.95
N GLN A 120 -11.03 -14.42 -3.51
CA GLN A 120 -10.80 -13.73 -4.79
C GLN A 120 -9.76 -12.61 -4.65
N GLU A 121 -9.75 -11.93 -3.50
CA GLU A 121 -8.83 -10.81 -3.20
C GLU A 121 -7.39 -11.29 -2.90
N VAL A 122 -7.16 -12.56 -2.53
CA VAL A 122 -5.82 -13.08 -2.19
C VAL A 122 -4.78 -12.77 -3.28
N SER A 123 -5.08 -13.08 -4.55
CA SER A 123 -4.10 -12.88 -5.64
C SER A 123 -3.76 -11.42 -5.83
N SER A 124 -4.77 -10.53 -5.79
CA SER A 124 -4.55 -9.10 -5.99
C SER A 124 -3.79 -8.45 -4.84
N GLU A 125 -4.01 -8.89 -3.60
CA GLU A 125 -3.27 -8.38 -2.44
C GLU A 125 -1.81 -8.84 -2.44
N GLU A 126 -1.55 -10.09 -2.83
CA GLU A 126 -0.19 -10.66 -2.86
C GLU A 126 0.67 -10.05 -3.97
N GLU A 127 0.07 -9.69 -5.11
CA GLU A 127 0.73 -8.97 -6.21
C GLU A 127 1.31 -7.61 -5.81
N GLU A 128 0.81 -7.03 -4.70
CA GLU A 128 1.27 -5.72 -4.23
C GLU A 128 2.55 -5.82 -3.38
N PHE A 129 2.92 -6.99 -2.86
CA PHE A 129 4.08 -7.13 -1.97
C PHE A 129 5.41 -6.78 -2.65
N PRO A 130 5.70 -7.22 -3.89
CA PRO A 130 6.89 -6.79 -4.61
C PRO A 130 6.98 -5.26 -4.75
N SER A 131 5.85 -4.57 -4.93
CA SER A 131 5.81 -3.11 -5.04
C SER A 131 6.29 -2.40 -3.76
N ILE A 132 6.06 -3.01 -2.59
CA ILE A 132 6.53 -2.49 -1.30
C ILE A 132 8.05 -2.60 -1.24
N SER A 133 8.60 -3.77 -1.57
CA SER A 133 10.05 -4.01 -1.57
C SER A 133 10.77 -3.11 -2.58
N GLU A 134 10.19 -2.90 -3.76
CA GLU A 134 10.72 -1.97 -4.77
C GLU A 134 10.77 -0.53 -4.25
N ARG A 135 9.72 -0.07 -3.57
CA ARG A 135 9.67 1.27 -2.97
C ARG A 135 10.72 1.44 -1.86
N ILE A 136 10.94 0.43 -1.03
CA ILE A 136 12.04 0.41 -0.03
C ILE A 136 13.40 0.51 -0.73
N GLY A 137 13.60 -0.21 -1.84
CA GLY A 137 14.83 -0.12 -2.63
C GLY A 137 15.11 1.30 -3.17
N VAL A 138 14.08 2.01 -3.61
CA VAL A 138 14.22 3.42 -4.03
C VAL A 138 14.52 4.33 -2.85
N LEU A 139 13.87 4.14 -1.70
CA LEU A 139 14.16 4.90 -0.48
C LEU A 139 15.63 4.73 -0.03
N ASP A 140 16.15 3.50 -0.07
CA ASP A 140 17.55 3.19 0.24
C ASP A 140 18.52 3.84 -0.76
N LYS A 141 18.21 3.77 -2.07
CA LYS A 141 19.01 4.42 -3.13
C LYS A 141 19.21 5.91 -2.87
N TYR A 142 18.18 6.61 -2.37
CA TYR A 142 18.23 8.03 -2.05
C TYR A 142 18.60 8.32 -0.58
N ARG A 143 19.01 7.30 0.18
CA ARG A 143 19.46 7.39 1.58
C ARG A 143 18.41 7.99 2.51
N VAL A 144 17.13 7.75 2.22
CA VAL A 144 16.05 8.13 3.12
C VAL A 144 16.12 7.24 4.34
N PHE A 145 16.07 7.84 5.53
CA PHE A 145 16.08 7.06 6.76
C PHE A 145 14.75 6.30 6.91
N VAL A 146 14.82 4.97 6.80
CA VAL A 146 13.70 4.08 7.10
C VAL A 146 13.97 3.44 8.47
N PRO A 147 13.08 3.63 9.46
CA PRO A 147 13.25 3.03 10.77
C PRO A 147 13.38 1.50 10.70
N PRO A 148 14.23 0.87 11.53
CA PRO A 148 14.40 -0.58 11.54
C PRO A 148 13.09 -1.35 11.71
N GLN A 149 12.14 -0.80 12.46
CA GLN A 149 10.82 -1.39 12.69
C GLN A 149 10.02 -1.52 11.38
N VAL A 150 10.11 -0.54 10.48
CA VAL A 150 9.40 -0.58 9.19
C VAL A 150 10.03 -1.64 8.27
N LEU A 151 11.35 -1.73 8.26
CA LEU A 151 12.08 -2.77 7.49
C LEU A 151 11.80 -4.17 8.04
N GLU A 152 11.65 -4.30 9.35
CA GLU A 152 11.26 -5.56 9.99
C GLU A 152 9.83 -5.94 9.61
N LEU A 153 8.89 -5.00 9.67
CA LEU A 153 7.50 -5.25 9.25
C LEU A 153 7.42 -5.69 7.78
N GLU A 154 8.16 -5.04 6.87
CA GLU A 154 8.21 -5.40 5.46
C GLU A 154 8.71 -6.84 5.27
N LYS A 155 9.80 -7.22 5.95
CA LYS A 155 10.36 -8.58 5.88
C LYS A 155 9.44 -9.68 6.40
N HIS A 156 8.59 -9.36 7.38
CA HIS A 156 7.65 -10.32 7.98
C HIS A 156 6.29 -10.38 7.27
N ILE A 157 6.05 -9.55 6.25
CA ILE A 157 4.81 -9.62 5.44
C ILE A 157 4.53 -11.04 4.95
N PRO A 158 5.48 -11.80 4.37
CA PRO A 158 5.20 -13.15 3.88
C PRO A 158 4.77 -14.12 5.00
N GLU A 159 5.37 -14.01 6.19
CA GLU A 159 5.03 -14.85 7.34
C GLU A 159 3.61 -14.54 7.86
N GLU A 160 3.29 -13.26 8.01
CA GLU A 160 1.95 -12.84 8.43
C GLU A 160 0.89 -13.16 7.38
N TRP A 161 1.23 -13.09 6.10
CA TRP A 161 0.36 -13.51 5.01
C TRP A 161 0.09 -15.02 5.05
N GLU A 162 1.11 -15.84 5.26
CA GLU A 162 0.96 -17.29 5.41
C GLU A 162 0.02 -17.64 6.57
N LYS A 163 0.18 -16.99 7.73
CA LYS A 163 -0.74 -17.14 8.88
C LYS A 163 -2.19 -16.78 8.51
N TYR A 164 -2.37 -15.74 7.72
CA TYR A 164 -3.69 -15.34 7.22
C TYR A 164 -4.29 -16.38 6.27
N LEU A 165 -3.50 -16.93 5.34
CA LEU A 165 -3.95 -18.00 4.42
C LEU A 165 -4.37 -19.26 5.18
N VAL A 166 -3.61 -19.66 6.20
CA VAL A 166 -3.98 -20.76 7.11
C VAL A 166 -5.31 -20.47 7.80
N THR A 167 -5.52 -19.24 8.25
CA THR A 167 -6.78 -18.81 8.88
C THR A 167 -7.96 -18.90 7.90
N LEU A 168 -7.76 -18.55 6.62
CA LEU A 168 -8.79 -18.73 5.59
C LEU A 168 -9.12 -20.21 5.36
N ASP A 169 -8.12 -21.09 5.31
CA ASP A 169 -8.33 -22.54 5.18
C ASP A 169 -9.09 -23.12 6.37
N GLU A 170 -8.84 -22.62 7.59
CA GLU A 170 -9.60 -23.00 8.79
C GLU A 170 -11.04 -22.50 8.75
N ALA A 171 -11.25 -21.26 8.31
CA ALA A 171 -12.57 -20.69 8.15
C ALA A 171 -13.41 -21.42 7.09
N GLU A 172 -12.79 -21.88 6.00
CA GLU A 172 -13.44 -22.69 4.98
C GLU A 172 -14.03 -23.98 5.58
N LYS A 173 -13.23 -24.66 6.41
CA LYS A 173 -13.69 -25.86 7.13
C LYS A 173 -14.86 -25.52 8.06
N MET A 174 -14.74 -24.45 8.85
CA MET A 174 -15.80 -24.01 9.77
C MET A 174 -17.12 -23.73 9.04
N ILE A 175 -17.07 -22.94 7.97
CA ILE A 175 -18.22 -22.57 7.14
C ILE A 175 -18.82 -23.82 6.49
N GLY A 176 -17.98 -24.74 5.99
CA GLY A 176 -18.40 -26.03 5.44
C GLY A 176 -19.21 -26.86 6.44
N TYR A 177 -18.70 -27.04 7.67
CA TYR A 177 -19.43 -27.74 8.73
C TYR A 177 -20.77 -27.08 9.05
N ALA A 178 -20.78 -25.75 9.10
CA ALA A 178 -21.95 -25.01 9.52
C ALA A 178 -23.06 -25.00 8.43
N LYS A 179 -22.69 -24.99 7.14
CA LYS A 179 -23.61 -25.26 6.01
C LYS A 179 -24.32 -26.61 6.15
N VAL A 180 -23.57 -27.68 6.48
CA VAL A 180 -24.14 -29.03 6.65
C VAL A 180 -25.16 -29.07 7.80
N ILE A 181 -24.86 -28.40 8.93
CA ILE A 181 -25.77 -28.32 10.08
C ILE A 181 -27.06 -27.57 9.71
N VAL A 182 -26.94 -26.44 9.03
CA VAL A 182 -28.09 -25.65 8.59
C VAL A 182 -28.99 -26.43 7.63
N ASN A 183 -28.42 -27.16 6.67
CA ASN A 183 -29.21 -27.99 5.75
C ASN A 183 -29.97 -29.10 6.50
N LYS A 184 -29.32 -29.78 7.45
CA LYS A 184 -29.98 -30.78 8.32
C LYS A 184 -31.10 -30.18 9.18
N MET A 185 -30.91 -28.97 9.68
CA MET A 185 -31.95 -28.26 10.45
C MET A 185 -33.14 -27.88 9.58
N LYS A 186 -32.91 -27.39 8.35
CA LYS A 186 -33.98 -27.11 7.38
C LYS A 186 -34.77 -28.38 7.05
N GLU A 187 -34.09 -29.48 6.74
CA GLU A 187 -34.72 -30.79 6.48
C GLU A 187 -35.57 -31.28 7.67
N SER A 188 -35.07 -31.09 8.90
CA SER A 188 -35.80 -31.48 10.12
C SER A 188 -37.03 -30.58 10.39
N MET A 189 -36.98 -29.31 9.99
CA MET A 189 -38.10 -28.36 10.11
C MET A 189 -39.17 -28.59 9.03
N GLU A 190 -38.79 -29.02 7.82
CA GLU A 190 -39.73 -29.41 6.75
C GLU A 190 -40.43 -30.75 7.03
N GLN A 191 -39.86 -31.61 7.89
CA GLN A 191 -40.46 -32.87 8.30
C GLN A 191 -41.39 -32.78 9.53
N LEU A 192 -41.59 -31.59 10.11
CA LEU A 192 -42.63 -31.41 11.13
C LEU A 192 -44.00 -31.59 10.46
N PRO A 193 -44.83 -32.56 10.88
CA PRO A 193 -46.16 -32.70 10.32
C PRO A 193 -46.90 -31.40 10.60
N THR A 194 -47.47 -30.78 9.57
CA THR A 194 -48.58 -29.85 9.73
C THR A 194 -49.60 -30.59 10.56
N ALA A 195 -49.70 -30.25 11.84
CA ALA A 195 -50.76 -30.72 12.72
C ALA A 195 -52.06 -30.19 12.12
N ASP A 196 -52.64 -30.98 11.24
CA ASP A 196 -53.97 -30.77 10.70
C ASP A 196 -54.91 -30.82 11.90
N THR A 197 -55.38 -29.63 12.24
CA THR A 197 -56.74 -29.30 12.64
C THR A 197 -57.53 -30.48 13.18
N ALA A 198 -57.59 -30.57 14.50
CA ALA A 198 -58.55 -31.38 15.22
C ALA A 198 -59.98 -31.07 14.74
N ALA A 199 -60.69 -32.11 14.31
CA ALA A 199 -62.14 -32.14 14.13
C ALA A 199 -62.67 -33.43 14.79
#